data_AF-A0AAU8FSB7-F1
#
_entry.id   AF-A0AAU8FSB7-F1
#
_cell.length_a   1.000
_cell.length_b   1.000
_cell.length_c   1.000
_cell.angle_alpha   90.00
_cell.angle_beta   90.00
_cell.angle_gamma   90.00
#
_symmetry.space_group_name_H-M   'P 1'
#
loop_
_entity.id
_entity.type
_entity.pdbx_description
1 polymer ?
#
loop_
_entity_poly.entity_id
_entity_poly.type
_entity_poly.pdbx_seq_one_letter_code
_entity_poly.pdbx_strand_id
1 'polypeptide(L)'
;MKNTIVRFVLLVIVLAGINWLASSFFFRWDLTEDKRYSISDATKQLLGSLEKDVIVNVYLSGDFPAGFERLESATRETLEEFKTYANGHLIVNYSDPSDATSEEQRQKQYMSLIDRGLNPANVFANEDGKRTEKIIFPGAIVQADTLSVPVQLLKGNKASSPEEQLNQSYEGVEFELASAIRVLANPERKKVGFVVSHTKIPPARLSDLIATIQQSYDVFLDMNNPESYEGLDALIVLKPDSAFSEEEKYKLDQYVVGGGKALFFVDGARVDSVSLDGNYAQPLDLNLGDLFFKWGIRLNTNLVKDLNCAQILLNVGNVGDNPAIQPMPWRFFPLLNNFGKHTTTRNLNAVYTRFLSSIDTVGGANSIMKTPLLMTSPYTQIVNTPALVGYNEARKDPQPSDYRSGVKLAGVLLEGSFNSLFQNRILPGDPRAAKFKVQGNGGKVIICSDGDLIVNDYDYKRNAPLPLGYDRVTKQTFGNKDFVLHALDYMTDANGLINARGKQIEIRALDKIQIRENRKFWQALNLLLPIVIIGIFGAVRYYLRLRKFG
;
A
#
# COMPACT_ATOMS: atom_id res chain seq x y z
N MET A 1 65.47 -15.68 -15.41
CA MET A 1 65.24 -14.37 -14.75
C MET A 1 64.61 -13.33 -15.68
N LYS A 2 65.18 -12.99 -16.84
CA LYS A 2 64.60 -11.99 -17.77
C LYS A 2 63.14 -12.29 -18.20
N ASN A 3 62.81 -13.52 -18.58
CA ASN A 3 61.43 -13.90 -18.96
C ASN A 3 60.41 -13.82 -17.79
N THR A 4 60.87 -13.97 -16.56
CA THR A 4 60.01 -13.88 -15.36
C THR A 4 59.65 -12.43 -15.07
N ILE A 5 60.60 -11.51 -15.22
CA ILE A 5 60.40 -10.07 -15.03
C ILE A 5 59.46 -9.50 -16.09
N VAL A 6 59.63 -9.89 -17.36
CA VAL A 6 58.74 -9.45 -18.45
C VAL A 6 57.30 -9.93 -18.24
N ARG A 7 57.10 -11.18 -17.81
CA ARG A 7 55.76 -11.70 -17.48
C ARG A 7 55.13 -10.98 -16.29
N PHE A 8 55.93 -10.65 -15.28
CA PHE A 8 55.45 -9.91 -14.10
C PHE A 8 55.00 -8.50 -14.46
N VAL A 9 55.81 -7.75 -15.23
CA VAL A 9 55.47 -6.40 -15.69
C VAL A 9 54.20 -6.41 -16.56
N LEU A 10 54.08 -7.39 -17.47
CA LEU A 10 52.91 -7.51 -18.33
C LEU A 10 51.65 -7.83 -17.53
N LEU A 11 51.75 -8.65 -16.48
CA LEU A 11 50.65 -8.95 -15.56
C LEU A 11 50.22 -7.71 -14.76
N VAL A 12 51.17 -6.87 -14.32
CA VAL A 12 50.87 -5.61 -13.64
C VAL A 12 50.17 -4.62 -14.57
N ILE A 13 50.61 -4.52 -15.83
CA ILE A 13 49.97 -3.65 -16.84
C ILE A 13 48.55 -4.13 -17.15
N VAL A 14 48.34 -5.44 -17.29
CA VAL A 14 47.01 -6.01 -17.50
C VAL A 14 46.12 -5.76 -16.29
N LEU A 15 46.62 -5.95 -15.07
CA LEU A 15 45.87 -5.65 -13.84
C LEU A 15 45.52 -4.15 -13.74
N ALA A 16 46.46 -3.26 -14.08
CA ALA A 16 46.20 -1.82 -14.10
C ALA A 16 45.16 -1.45 -15.16
N GLY A 17 45.22 -2.06 -16.34
CA GLY A 17 44.23 -1.87 -17.41
C GLY A 17 42.85 -2.41 -17.05
N ILE A 18 42.77 -3.58 -16.41
CA ILE A 18 41.52 -4.15 -15.88
C ILE A 18 40.96 -3.24 -14.78
N ASN A 19 41.81 -2.76 -13.87
CA ASN A 19 41.37 -1.87 -12.79
C ASN A 19 40.86 -0.53 -13.34
N TRP A 20 41.53 0.02 -14.36
CA TRP A 20 41.08 1.22 -15.05
C TRP A 20 39.73 1.01 -15.77
N LEU A 21 39.59 -0.07 -16.54
CA LEU A 21 38.32 -0.43 -17.18
C LEU A 21 37.21 -0.68 -16.15
N ALA A 22 37.50 -1.38 -15.07
CA ALA A 22 36.54 -1.63 -13.98
C ALA A 22 36.15 -0.35 -13.24
N SER A 23 37.05 0.65 -13.17
CA SER A 23 36.74 1.96 -12.59
C SER A 23 35.89 2.84 -13.50
N SER A 24 35.98 2.66 -14.83
CA SER A 24 35.21 3.45 -15.80
C SER A 24 33.89 2.80 -16.20
N PHE A 25 33.77 1.47 -16.11
CA PHE A 25 32.54 0.72 -16.36
C PHE A 25 32.12 0.00 -15.08
N PHE A 26 31.28 0.67 -14.28
CA PHE A 26 30.70 0.07 -13.08
C PHE A 26 29.62 -0.93 -13.48
N PHE A 27 29.92 -2.23 -13.36
CA PHE A 27 28.96 -3.31 -13.61
C PHE A 27 28.75 -4.10 -12.32
N ARG A 28 27.58 -3.95 -11.68
CA ARG A 28 27.21 -4.71 -10.48
C ARG A 28 26.16 -5.75 -10.83
N TRP A 29 26.48 -7.01 -10.58
CA TRP A 29 25.52 -8.10 -10.76
C TRP A 29 24.93 -8.49 -9.40
N ASP A 30 23.62 -8.36 -9.29
CA ASP A 30 22.89 -8.85 -8.13
C ASP A 30 22.55 -10.33 -8.34
N LEU A 31 23.26 -11.18 -7.61
CA LEU A 31 23.10 -12.64 -7.66
C LEU A 31 22.04 -13.14 -6.67
N THR A 32 21.32 -12.26 -5.99
CA THR A 32 20.23 -12.67 -5.11
C THR A 32 19.03 -13.14 -5.92
N GLU A 33 18.36 -14.19 -5.43
CA GLU A 33 17.16 -14.77 -6.05
C GLU A 33 16.05 -13.71 -6.27
N ASP A 34 15.91 -12.78 -5.32
CA ASP A 34 14.89 -11.72 -5.34
C ASP A 34 15.37 -10.39 -5.98
N LYS A 35 16.61 -10.32 -6.48
CA LYS A 35 17.26 -9.05 -6.89
C LYS A 35 17.14 -7.93 -5.85
N ARG A 36 17.32 -8.30 -4.58
CA ARG A 36 17.13 -7.46 -3.39
C ARG A 36 17.99 -6.19 -3.40
N TYR A 37 19.14 -6.23 -4.06
CA TYR A 37 20.09 -5.13 -4.12
C TYR A 37 20.06 -4.40 -5.47
N SER A 38 19.03 -4.62 -6.29
CA SER A 38 18.83 -3.91 -7.55
C SER A 38 17.57 -3.07 -7.46
N ILE A 39 17.62 -1.81 -7.88
CA ILE A 39 16.41 -0.98 -8.02
C ILE A 39 15.68 -1.27 -9.34
N SER A 40 14.38 -0.98 -9.37
CA SER A 40 13.55 -1.18 -10.57
C SER A 40 13.99 -0.26 -11.71
N ASP A 41 13.72 -0.68 -12.95
CA ASP A 41 14.08 0.11 -14.12
C ASP A 41 13.33 1.45 -14.18
N ALA A 42 12.11 1.49 -13.65
CA ALA A 42 11.34 2.72 -13.45
C ALA A 42 12.06 3.72 -12.53
N THR A 43 12.60 3.23 -11.41
CA THR A 43 13.39 4.06 -10.48
C THR A 43 14.67 4.55 -11.13
N LYS A 44 15.38 3.71 -11.91
CA LYS A 44 16.58 4.13 -12.66
C LYS A 44 16.26 5.24 -13.65
N GLN A 45 15.16 5.11 -14.38
CA GLN A 45 14.73 6.14 -15.34
C GLN A 45 14.39 7.45 -14.65
N LEU A 46 13.63 7.39 -13.54
CA LEU A 46 13.30 8.56 -12.73
C LEU A 46 14.57 9.28 -12.26
N LEU A 47 15.51 8.55 -11.65
CA LEU A 47 16.76 9.11 -11.12
C LEU A 47 17.64 9.68 -12.24
N GLY A 48 17.72 9.01 -13.38
CA GLY A 48 18.48 9.47 -14.54
C GLY A 48 17.91 10.73 -15.19
N SER A 49 16.61 11.01 -14.99
CA SER A 49 15.92 12.21 -15.47
C SER A 49 15.95 13.40 -14.51
N LEU A 50 16.62 13.29 -13.36
CA LEU A 50 16.71 14.39 -12.41
C LEU A 50 17.52 15.54 -12.99
N GLU A 51 16.89 16.71 -13.12
CA GLU A 51 17.54 17.96 -13.54
C GLU A 51 17.98 18.84 -12.37
N LYS A 52 17.45 18.58 -11.17
CA LYS A 52 17.66 19.37 -9.96
C LYS A 52 18.17 18.50 -8.83
N ASP A 53 18.91 19.14 -7.93
CA ASP A 53 19.43 18.47 -6.74
C ASP A 53 18.31 18.13 -5.75
N VAL A 54 18.26 16.86 -5.38
CA VAL A 54 17.33 16.30 -4.40
C VAL A 54 18.11 15.91 -3.15
N ILE A 55 17.68 16.42 -2.00
CA ILE A 55 18.30 16.16 -0.69
C ILE A 55 17.40 15.22 0.10
N VAL A 56 17.92 14.06 0.50
CA VAL A 56 17.24 13.09 1.36
C VAL A 56 17.85 13.13 2.75
N ASN A 57 17.09 13.61 3.74
CA ASN A 57 17.49 13.60 5.15
C ASN A 57 16.84 12.39 5.84
N VAL A 58 17.63 11.39 6.21
CA VAL A 58 17.19 10.16 6.87
C VAL A 58 17.30 10.31 8.39
N TYR A 59 16.22 10.02 9.10
CA TYR A 59 16.12 10.15 10.57
C TYR A 59 16.15 8.79 11.29
N LEU A 60 16.46 7.73 10.56
CA LEU A 60 16.61 6.36 11.04
C LEU A 60 18.10 5.99 11.11
N SER A 61 18.82 6.62 12.04
CA SER A 61 20.20 6.27 12.39
C SER A 61 20.38 6.32 13.90
N GLY A 62 21.15 5.39 14.46
CA GLY A 62 21.41 5.29 15.89
C GLY A 62 21.49 3.84 16.37
N ASP A 63 21.52 3.64 17.70
CA ASP A 63 21.43 2.30 18.30
C ASP A 63 19.97 1.84 18.37
N PHE A 64 19.67 0.72 17.70
CA PHE A 64 18.33 0.18 17.52
C PHE A 64 18.28 -1.34 17.76
N PRO A 65 17.11 -1.90 18.10
CA PRO A 65 16.93 -3.36 18.05
C PRO A 65 17.16 -3.89 16.62
N ALA A 66 17.66 -5.14 16.51
CA ALA A 66 18.03 -5.79 15.24
C ALA A 66 17.01 -5.66 14.09
N GLY A 67 15.71 -5.57 14.39
CA GLY A 67 14.67 -5.36 13.38
C GLY A 67 14.74 -4.00 12.69
N PHE A 68 15.08 -2.94 13.43
CA PHE A 68 15.20 -1.57 12.94
C PHE A 68 16.58 -1.28 12.34
N GLU A 69 17.65 -1.88 12.87
CA GLU A 69 18.98 -1.84 12.23
C GLU A 69 18.93 -2.36 10.79
N ARG A 70 18.11 -3.39 10.55
CA ARG A 70 17.86 -3.90 9.20
C ARG A 70 17.15 -2.89 8.30
N LEU A 71 16.13 -2.19 8.82
CA LEU A 71 15.42 -1.17 8.06
C LEU A 71 16.33 0.02 7.75
N GLU A 72 17.18 0.42 8.68
CA GLU A 72 18.24 1.40 8.45
C GLU A 72 19.18 0.94 7.32
N SER A 73 19.70 -0.28 7.43
CA SER A 73 20.63 -0.85 6.44
C SER A 73 20.00 -0.87 5.05
N ALA A 74 18.74 -1.31 4.94
CA ALA A 74 17.97 -1.31 3.70
C ALA A 74 17.83 0.08 3.08
N THR A 75 17.53 1.07 3.93
CA THR A 75 17.37 2.47 3.53
C THR A 75 18.69 3.02 3.02
N ARG A 76 19.80 2.72 3.72
CA ARG A 76 21.15 3.12 3.32
C ARG A 76 21.54 2.50 1.98
N GLU A 77 21.41 1.18 1.85
CA GLU A 77 21.72 0.43 0.62
C GLU A 77 20.89 0.94 -0.57
N THR A 78 19.60 1.17 -0.38
CA THR A 78 18.70 1.70 -1.43
C THR A 78 19.12 3.10 -1.88
N LEU A 79 19.46 3.99 -0.94
CA LEU A 79 19.86 5.35 -1.25
C LEU A 79 21.26 5.44 -1.88
N GLU A 80 22.18 4.54 -1.50
CA GLU A 80 23.47 4.38 -2.18
C GLU A 80 23.29 3.92 -3.62
N GLU A 81 22.35 2.99 -3.87
CA GLU A 81 21.98 2.62 -5.23
C GLU A 81 21.37 3.80 -5.98
N PHE A 82 20.49 4.59 -5.35
CA PHE A 82 19.89 5.75 -6.00
C PHE A 82 20.94 6.78 -6.42
N LYS A 83 21.94 7.04 -5.57
CA LYS A 83 23.06 7.96 -5.89
C LYS A 83 23.80 7.54 -7.15
N THR A 84 23.94 6.23 -7.37
CA THR A 84 24.65 5.68 -8.53
C THR A 84 23.95 6.00 -9.85
N TYR A 85 22.61 6.11 -9.87
CA TYR A 85 21.83 6.42 -11.07
C TYR A 85 21.36 7.88 -11.16
N ALA A 86 21.50 8.66 -10.10
CA ALA A 86 21.05 10.05 -10.05
C ALA A 86 22.01 11.07 -10.69
N ASN A 87 23.09 10.62 -11.33
CA ASN A 87 24.08 11.49 -12.01
C ASN A 87 24.65 12.63 -11.15
N GLY A 88 24.72 12.44 -9.82
CA GLY A 88 25.21 13.45 -8.88
C GLY A 88 24.14 14.39 -8.31
N HIS A 89 22.89 14.32 -8.78
CA HIS A 89 21.77 15.14 -8.31
C HIS A 89 21.10 14.62 -7.03
N LEU A 90 21.65 13.60 -6.38
CA LEU A 90 21.10 13.06 -5.14
C LEU A 90 22.08 13.18 -3.98
N ILE A 91 21.71 14.00 -2.99
CA ILE A 91 22.46 14.21 -1.75
C ILE A 91 21.71 13.48 -0.63
N VAL A 92 22.43 12.73 0.20
CA VAL A 92 21.80 11.96 1.30
C VAL A 92 22.54 12.25 2.59
N ASN A 93 21.78 12.65 3.61
CA ASN A 93 22.23 12.95 4.95
C ASN A 93 21.56 11.99 5.94
N TYR A 94 22.31 11.56 6.95
CA TYR A 94 21.80 10.73 8.04
C TYR A 94 21.89 11.51 9.34
N SER A 95 20.85 11.46 10.16
CA SER A 95 20.81 12.12 11.46
C SER A 95 20.05 11.26 12.47
N ASP A 96 20.56 11.19 13.71
CA ASP A 96 19.82 10.62 14.85
C ASP A 96 19.06 11.76 15.55
N PRO A 97 17.72 11.79 15.53
CA PRO A 97 16.94 12.80 16.25
C PRO A 97 17.11 12.76 17.77
N SER A 98 17.64 11.66 18.30
CA SER A 98 17.82 11.42 19.73
C SER A 98 19.15 11.98 20.25
N ASP A 99 20.12 12.23 19.36
CA ASP A 99 21.48 12.68 19.66
C ASP A 99 21.57 14.19 19.95
N ALA A 100 20.60 14.71 20.69
CA ALA A 100 20.56 16.09 21.14
C ALA A 100 21.21 16.24 22.52
N THR A 101 21.97 17.33 22.69
CA THR A 101 22.79 17.59 23.88
C THR A 101 21.94 17.92 25.12
N SER A 102 20.69 18.34 24.95
CA SER A 102 19.73 18.55 26.03
C SER A 102 18.36 17.94 25.74
N GLU A 103 17.63 17.58 26.80
CA GLU A 103 16.26 17.04 26.68
C GLU A 103 15.32 18.04 25.99
N GLU A 104 15.43 19.33 26.29
CA GLU A 104 14.60 20.37 25.67
C GLU A 104 14.85 20.49 24.16
N GLN A 105 16.12 20.38 23.73
CA GLN A 105 16.47 20.36 22.31
C GLN A 105 15.94 19.09 21.63
N ARG A 106 16.02 17.94 22.30
CA ARG A 106 15.48 16.67 21.78
C ARG A 106 13.98 16.76 21.56
N GLN A 107 13.23 17.27 22.53
CA GLN A 107 11.78 17.44 22.41
C GLN A 107 11.42 18.44 21.30
N LYS A 108 12.16 19.55 21.16
CA LYS A 108 11.98 20.49 20.03
C LYS A 108 12.22 19.83 18.68
N GLN A 109 13.25 19.00 18.57
CA GLN A 109 13.55 18.26 17.34
C GLN A 109 12.45 17.23 17.03
N TYR A 110 11.95 16.50 18.03
CA TYR A 110 10.84 15.58 17.88
C TYR A 110 9.57 16.29 17.41
N MET A 111 9.23 17.42 18.02
CA MET A 111 8.08 18.22 17.59
C MET A 111 8.27 18.74 16.16
N SER A 112 9.46 19.21 15.79
CA SER A 112 9.75 19.65 14.42
C SER A 112 9.57 18.54 13.37
N LEU A 113 9.93 17.30 13.68
CA LEU A 113 9.73 16.17 12.77
C LEU A 113 8.25 15.78 12.64
N ILE A 114 7.51 15.86 13.74
CA ILE A 114 6.05 15.64 13.77
C ILE A 114 5.34 16.72 12.95
N ASP A 115 5.71 17.98 13.13
CA ASP A 115 5.15 19.11 12.37
C ASP A 115 5.45 19.00 10.87
N ARG A 116 6.59 18.40 10.51
CA ARG A 116 6.95 18.08 9.11
C ARG A 116 6.28 16.80 8.59
N GLY A 117 5.46 16.13 9.39
CA GLY A 117 4.62 15.00 8.98
C GLY A 117 5.18 13.61 9.25
N LEU A 118 6.28 13.46 10.00
CA LEU A 118 6.81 12.15 10.39
C LEU A 118 6.18 11.65 11.69
N ASN A 119 5.81 10.37 11.73
CA ASN A 119 5.28 9.74 12.94
C ASN A 119 6.38 9.02 13.73
N PRO A 120 6.45 9.22 15.05
CA PRO A 120 7.36 8.46 15.92
C PRO A 120 6.88 7.02 16.10
N ALA A 121 7.83 6.14 16.42
CA ALA A 121 7.57 4.78 16.86
C ALA A 121 8.29 4.51 18.19
N ASN A 122 7.64 3.78 19.09
CA ASN A 122 8.23 3.36 20.35
C ASN A 122 8.83 1.96 20.16
N VAL A 123 10.11 1.82 20.51
CA VAL A 123 10.83 0.55 20.45
C VAL A 123 11.35 0.18 21.83
N PHE A 124 11.28 -1.10 22.14
CA PHE A 124 11.89 -1.63 23.36
C PHE A 124 13.30 -2.10 23.03
N ALA A 125 14.30 -1.42 23.58
CA ALA A 125 15.69 -1.85 23.55
C ALA A 125 16.01 -2.62 24.83
N ASN A 126 16.93 -3.59 24.73
CA ASN A 126 17.51 -4.25 25.90
C ASN A 126 18.91 -3.67 26.09
N GLU A 127 19.02 -2.63 26.90
CA GLU A 127 20.31 -2.06 27.32
C GLU A 127 20.65 -2.64 28.70
N ASP A 128 21.83 -3.26 28.83
CA ASP A 128 22.33 -3.81 30.11
C ASP A 128 21.36 -4.73 30.87
N GLY A 129 20.55 -5.50 30.14
CA GLY A 129 19.55 -6.41 30.73
C GLY A 129 18.30 -5.73 31.28
N LYS A 130 18.15 -4.41 31.09
CA LYS A 130 16.91 -3.67 31.35
C LYS A 130 16.20 -3.36 30.03
N ARG A 131 14.88 -3.52 30.05
CA ARG A 131 14.02 -3.15 28.93
C ARG A 131 13.78 -1.63 28.99
N THR A 132 14.46 -0.88 28.15
CA THR A 132 14.30 0.57 28.00
C THR A 132 13.40 0.88 26.80
N GLU A 133 12.46 1.82 26.96
CA GLU A 133 11.63 2.30 25.86
C GLU A 133 12.32 3.51 25.22
N LYS A 134 12.59 3.43 23.91
CA LYS A 134 13.21 4.48 23.12
C LYS A 134 12.25 4.94 22.02
N ILE A 135 12.12 6.24 21.84
CA ILE A 135 11.36 6.83 20.74
C ILE A 135 12.29 6.96 19.54
N ILE A 136 11.84 6.52 18.37
CA ILE A 136 12.59 6.61 17.12
C ILE A 136 11.70 7.20 16.01
N PHE A 137 12.32 7.77 14.98
CA PHE A 137 11.63 8.33 13.82
C PHE A 137 12.00 7.57 12.56
N PRO A 138 11.33 6.44 12.25
CA PRO A 138 11.63 5.63 11.09
C PRO A 138 11.07 6.29 9.81
N GLY A 139 11.75 7.33 9.36
CA GLY A 139 11.37 8.12 8.20
C GLY A 139 12.52 8.94 7.63
N ALA A 140 12.27 9.52 6.45
CA ALA A 140 13.16 10.45 5.77
C ALA A 140 12.36 11.66 5.29
N ILE A 141 13.03 12.78 5.05
CA ILE A 141 12.41 13.94 4.39
C ILE A 141 13.20 14.22 3.13
N VAL A 142 12.51 14.13 1.99
CA VAL A 142 13.05 14.41 0.66
C VAL A 142 12.72 15.86 0.33
N GLN A 143 13.72 16.62 -0.10
CA GLN A 143 13.60 18.03 -0.41
C GLN A 143 14.19 18.33 -1.78
N ALA A 144 13.50 19.14 -2.56
CA ALA A 144 14.01 19.74 -3.79
C ALA A 144 13.56 21.20 -3.83
N ASP A 145 14.48 22.12 -4.05
CA ASP A 145 14.24 23.57 -3.95
C ASP A 145 13.56 23.97 -2.62
N THR A 146 12.34 24.49 -2.69
CA THR A 146 11.49 24.92 -1.57
C THR A 146 10.48 23.87 -1.13
N LEU A 147 10.35 22.78 -1.88
CA LEU A 147 9.36 21.73 -1.63
C LEU A 147 9.99 20.60 -0.83
N SER A 148 9.25 20.08 0.15
CA SER A 148 9.67 18.93 0.94
C SER A 148 8.54 17.93 1.12
N VAL A 149 8.86 16.66 0.98
CA VAL A 149 7.93 15.53 1.12
C VAL A 149 8.43 14.61 2.24
N PRO A 150 7.65 14.40 3.31
CA PRO A 150 7.98 13.42 4.34
C PRO A 150 7.72 12.00 3.85
N VAL A 151 8.62 11.09 4.19
CA VAL A 151 8.57 9.66 3.83
C VAL A 151 8.60 8.84 5.10
N GLN A 152 7.50 8.17 5.42
CA GLN A 152 7.46 7.20 6.51
C GLN A 152 8.01 5.86 6.01
N LEU A 153 9.12 5.40 6.58
CA LEU A 153 9.78 4.15 6.18
C LEU A 153 9.20 2.94 6.93
N LEU A 154 8.74 3.13 8.17
CA LEU A 154 7.97 2.11 8.89
C LEU A 154 6.52 2.09 8.40
N LYS A 155 6.23 1.24 7.42
CA LYS A 155 4.90 0.99 6.87
C LYS A 155 4.58 -0.51 6.84
N GLY A 156 3.30 -0.84 6.87
CA GLY A 156 2.83 -2.22 6.82
C GLY A 156 1.56 -2.42 7.62
N ASN A 157 1.10 -3.66 7.64
CA ASN A 157 -0.09 -4.05 8.35
C ASN A 157 0.14 -4.01 9.86
N LYS A 158 -0.58 -3.12 10.56
CA LYS A 158 -0.48 -2.95 12.02
C LYS A 158 -1.11 -4.12 12.78
N ALA A 159 -1.96 -4.90 12.12
CA ALA A 159 -2.53 -6.13 12.68
C ALA A 159 -1.57 -7.33 12.54
N SER A 160 -0.49 -7.21 11.76
CA SER A 160 0.54 -8.24 11.63
C SER A 160 1.55 -8.16 12.79
N SER A 161 2.38 -9.20 12.95
CA SER A 161 3.44 -9.18 13.95
C SER A 161 4.42 -8.03 13.69
N PRO A 162 5.10 -7.48 14.73
CA PRO A 162 6.11 -6.43 14.53
C PRO A 162 7.22 -6.82 13.54
N GLU A 163 7.60 -8.10 13.49
CA GLU A 163 8.57 -8.62 12.53
C GLU A 163 8.05 -8.58 11.10
N GLU A 164 6.80 -8.97 10.90
CA GLU A 164 6.15 -8.93 9.60
C GLU A 164 5.97 -7.49 9.11
N GLN A 165 5.59 -6.57 10.00
CA GLN A 165 5.51 -5.15 9.67
C GLN A 165 6.86 -4.59 9.22
N LEU A 166 7.95 -4.94 9.92
CA LEU A 166 9.31 -4.54 9.54
C LEU A 166 9.75 -5.15 8.20
N ASN A 167 9.35 -6.39 7.92
CA ASN A 167 9.61 -7.03 6.63
C ASN A 167 8.89 -6.29 5.50
N GLN A 168 7.62 -5.92 5.70
CA GLN A 168 6.85 -5.13 4.74
C GLN A 168 7.41 -3.72 4.55
N SER A 169 7.89 -3.10 5.63
CA SER A 169 8.61 -1.83 5.57
C SER A 169 9.87 -1.94 4.72
N TYR A 170 10.66 -2.99 4.93
CA TYR A 170 11.88 -3.29 4.18
C TYR A 170 11.61 -3.44 2.67
N GLU A 171 10.58 -4.20 2.28
CA GLU A 171 10.17 -4.32 0.88
C GLU A 171 9.71 -2.98 0.26
N GLY A 172 9.15 -2.09 1.07
CA GLY A 172 8.56 -0.82 0.61
C GLY A 172 9.56 0.33 0.40
N VAL A 173 10.77 0.24 0.94
CA VAL A 173 11.74 1.36 1.02
C VAL A 173 11.98 2.02 -0.35
N GLU A 174 12.24 1.22 -1.39
CA GLU A 174 12.49 1.74 -2.74
C GLU A 174 11.31 2.59 -3.23
N PHE A 175 10.09 2.05 -3.14
CA PHE A 175 8.90 2.71 -3.63
C PHE A 175 8.61 4.00 -2.88
N GLU A 176 8.70 4.00 -1.55
CA GLU A 176 8.35 5.16 -0.73
C GLU A 176 9.33 6.32 -0.99
N LEU A 177 10.63 6.03 -1.12
CA LEU A 177 11.64 7.02 -1.47
C LEU A 177 11.49 7.52 -2.91
N ALA A 178 11.36 6.61 -3.87
CA ALA A 178 11.25 6.97 -5.28
C ALA A 178 9.95 7.75 -5.57
N SER A 179 8.85 7.45 -4.88
CA SER A 179 7.60 8.19 -5.01
C SER A 179 7.74 9.62 -4.53
N ALA A 180 8.43 9.85 -3.41
CA ALA A 180 8.71 11.19 -2.93
C ALA A 180 9.61 11.99 -3.88
N ILE A 181 10.63 11.34 -4.46
CA ILE A 181 11.47 11.94 -5.49
C ILE A 181 10.63 12.27 -6.74
N ARG A 182 9.74 11.37 -7.19
CA ARG A 182 8.86 11.57 -8.34
C ARG A 182 7.96 12.80 -8.16
N VAL A 183 7.36 12.97 -6.98
CA VAL A 183 6.52 14.13 -6.67
C VAL A 183 7.29 15.44 -6.78
N LEU A 184 8.59 15.43 -6.45
CA LEU A 184 9.45 16.60 -6.53
C LEU A 184 10.05 16.81 -7.93
N ALA A 185 10.29 15.73 -8.68
CA ALA A 185 10.98 15.75 -9.97
C ALA A 185 10.05 15.98 -11.17
N ASN A 186 8.80 15.51 -11.11
CA ASN A 186 7.87 15.60 -12.24
C ASN A 186 6.75 16.63 -11.97
N PRO A 187 6.88 17.87 -12.48
CA PRO A 187 5.88 18.91 -12.26
C PRO A 187 4.58 18.70 -13.07
N GLU A 188 4.57 17.84 -14.09
CA GLU A 188 3.33 17.52 -14.82
C GLU A 188 2.43 16.58 -14.01
N ARG A 189 1.54 17.19 -13.23
CA ARG A 189 0.54 16.49 -12.42
C ARG A 189 -0.51 15.84 -13.31
N LYS A 190 -0.83 14.58 -13.00
CA LYS A 190 -1.90 13.84 -13.68
C LYS A 190 -3.26 14.36 -13.26
N LYS A 191 -4.22 14.36 -14.19
CA LYS A 191 -5.56 14.93 -13.99
C LYS A 191 -6.53 13.87 -13.50
N VAL A 192 -7.13 14.09 -12.33
CA VAL A 192 -8.07 13.16 -11.69
C VAL A 192 -9.42 13.82 -11.53
N GLY A 193 -10.45 13.21 -12.12
CA GLY A 193 -11.83 13.66 -11.99
C GLY A 193 -12.56 13.00 -10.83
N PHE A 194 -13.33 13.78 -10.08
CA PHE A 194 -14.25 13.29 -9.04
C PHE A 194 -15.70 13.48 -9.47
N VAL A 195 -16.46 12.39 -9.53
CA VAL A 195 -17.91 12.43 -9.74
C VAL A 195 -18.60 12.55 -8.39
N VAL A 196 -19.12 13.74 -8.11
CA VAL A 196 -19.81 14.10 -6.85
C VAL A 196 -21.29 14.44 -7.05
N SER A 197 -21.79 14.51 -8.29
CA SER A 197 -23.18 14.85 -8.61
C SER A 197 -24.21 13.90 -8.00
N HIS A 198 -23.84 12.63 -7.79
CA HIS A 198 -24.72 11.61 -7.22
C HIS A 198 -24.47 11.32 -5.73
N THR A 199 -23.55 12.03 -5.06
CA THR A 199 -23.27 11.79 -3.64
C THR A 199 -23.99 12.80 -2.75
N LYS A 200 -24.60 12.33 -1.67
CA LYS A 200 -25.16 13.18 -0.60
C LYS A 200 -24.15 13.45 0.52
N ILE A 201 -22.95 12.89 0.40
CA ILE A 201 -21.91 13.02 1.41
C ILE A 201 -21.40 14.47 1.45
N PRO A 202 -21.39 15.12 2.65
CA PRO A 202 -20.84 16.46 2.77
C PRO A 202 -19.36 16.51 2.39
N PRO A 203 -18.88 17.58 1.72
CA PRO A 203 -17.47 17.70 1.31
C PRO A 203 -16.47 17.52 2.45
N ALA A 204 -16.83 17.92 3.68
CA ALA A 204 -16.00 17.73 4.86
C ALA A 204 -15.65 16.26 5.14
N ARG A 205 -16.52 15.31 4.76
CA ARG A 205 -16.32 13.87 4.94
C ARG A 205 -15.57 13.19 3.78
N LEU A 206 -15.19 13.96 2.77
CA LEU A 206 -14.30 13.54 1.67
C LEU A 206 -13.00 14.36 1.65
N SER A 207 -12.89 15.35 2.54
CA SER A 207 -11.85 16.39 2.50
C SER A 207 -10.45 15.83 2.65
N ASP A 208 -10.24 14.87 3.56
CA ASP A 208 -8.92 14.27 3.78
C ASP A 208 -8.45 13.48 2.55
N LEU A 209 -9.36 12.74 1.89
CA LEU A 209 -9.03 12.02 0.67
C LEU A 209 -8.67 12.97 -0.48
N ILE A 210 -9.54 13.96 -0.72
CA ILE A 210 -9.36 14.96 -1.78
C ILE A 210 -8.05 15.73 -1.55
N ALA A 211 -7.82 16.22 -0.33
CA ALA A 211 -6.60 16.94 0.02
C ALA A 211 -5.34 16.08 -0.17
N THR A 212 -5.41 14.79 0.17
CA THR A 212 -4.29 13.87 -0.04
C THR A 212 -4.01 13.67 -1.53
N ILE A 213 -5.04 13.47 -2.36
CA ILE A 213 -4.87 13.29 -3.81
C ILE A 213 -4.36 14.59 -4.46
N GLN A 214 -4.84 15.76 -4.03
CA GLN A 214 -4.39 17.08 -4.51
C GLN A 214 -2.89 17.36 -4.29
N GLN A 215 -2.23 16.64 -3.39
CA GLN A 215 -0.78 16.79 -3.19
C GLN A 215 0.01 16.32 -4.41
N SER A 216 -0.48 15.30 -5.14
CA SER A 216 0.24 14.66 -6.25
C SER A 216 -0.48 14.78 -7.61
N TYR A 217 -1.76 15.13 -7.60
CA TYR A 217 -2.64 15.13 -8.78
C TYR A 217 -3.39 16.45 -8.92
N ASP A 218 -3.69 16.83 -10.17
CA ASP A 218 -4.61 17.92 -10.47
C ASP A 218 -6.04 17.41 -10.40
N VAL A 219 -6.77 17.87 -9.38
CA VAL A 219 -8.12 17.39 -9.10
C VAL A 219 -9.17 18.28 -9.77
N PHE A 220 -10.09 17.64 -10.50
CA PHE A 220 -11.26 18.27 -11.10
C PHE A 220 -12.53 17.68 -10.47
N LEU A 221 -13.30 18.52 -9.78
CA LEU A 221 -14.59 18.15 -9.21
C LEU A 221 -15.68 18.48 -10.23
N ASP A 222 -16.65 17.58 -10.41
CA ASP A 222 -17.78 17.68 -11.34
C ASP A 222 -18.37 19.11 -11.44
N MET A 223 -18.06 19.84 -12.53
CA MET A 223 -18.44 21.24 -12.75
C MET A 223 -19.79 21.40 -13.49
N ASN A 224 -20.75 20.49 -13.29
CA ASN A 224 -22.08 20.40 -13.94
C ASN A 224 -22.13 19.45 -15.16
N ASN A 225 -21.86 18.15 -14.97
CA ASN A 225 -22.13 17.11 -15.98
C ASN A 225 -21.45 17.39 -17.35
N PRO A 226 -20.11 17.31 -17.42
CA PRO A 226 -19.36 17.66 -18.63
C PRO A 226 -19.82 16.83 -19.83
N GLU A 227 -19.65 17.37 -21.04
CA GLU A 227 -19.97 16.64 -22.28
C GLU A 227 -19.17 15.34 -22.42
N SER A 228 -17.94 15.31 -21.87
CA SER A 228 -17.06 14.14 -21.87
C SER A 228 -16.05 14.19 -20.71
N TYR A 229 -15.57 13.01 -20.31
CA TYR A 229 -14.44 12.82 -19.37
C TYR A 229 -13.09 12.67 -20.08
N GLU A 230 -13.04 12.91 -21.39
CA GLU A 230 -11.79 12.92 -22.17
C GLU A 230 -10.76 13.91 -21.61
N GLY A 231 -9.48 13.49 -21.58
CA GLY A 231 -8.38 14.30 -21.04
C GLY A 231 -8.10 14.10 -19.54
N LEU A 232 -8.93 13.33 -18.83
CA LEU A 232 -8.64 12.87 -17.47
C LEU A 232 -7.82 11.57 -17.49
N ASP A 233 -6.76 11.53 -16.68
CA ASP A 233 -5.93 10.33 -16.51
C ASP A 233 -6.64 9.27 -15.65
N ALA A 234 -7.49 9.69 -14.71
CA ALA A 234 -8.35 8.80 -13.94
C ALA A 234 -9.66 9.49 -13.52
N LEU A 235 -10.71 8.69 -13.33
CA LEU A 235 -12.01 9.12 -12.83
C LEU A 235 -12.35 8.34 -11.54
N ILE A 236 -12.89 9.03 -10.54
CA ILE A 236 -13.30 8.41 -9.28
C ILE A 236 -14.76 8.75 -9.01
N VAL A 237 -15.60 7.72 -8.89
CA VAL A 237 -17.01 7.83 -8.52
C VAL A 237 -17.14 7.63 -7.01
N LEU A 238 -17.52 8.72 -6.32
CA LEU A 238 -17.49 8.81 -4.86
C LEU A 238 -18.88 8.50 -4.29
N LYS A 239 -19.07 7.31 -3.69
CA LYS A 239 -20.28 6.89 -2.94
C LYS A 239 -21.58 7.50 -3.48
N PRO A 240 -22.05 7.08 -4.66
CA PRO A 240 -23.30 7.58 -5.21
C PRO A 240 -24.50 7.03 -4.41
N ASP A 241 -25.51 7.88 -4.21
CA ASP A 241 -26.74 7.62 -3.45
C ASP A 241 -28.01 7.72 -4.32
N SER A 242 -27.86 8.06 -5.61
CA SER A 242 -28.95 8.22 -6.57
C SER A 242 -28.61 7.54 -7.90
N ALA A 243 -29.65 7.16 -8.63
CA ALA A 243 -29.51 6.49 -9.92
C ALA A 243 -28.91 7.42 -10.98
N PHE A 244 -28.01 6.87 -11.80
CA PHE A 244 -27.44 7.54 -12.97
C PHE A 244 -28.42 7.51 -14.15
N SER A 245 -28.48 8.60 -14.90
CA SER A 245 -29.22 8.66 -16.16
C SER A 245 -28.52 7.84 -17.26
N GLU A 246 -29.25 7.45 -18.30
CA GLU A 246 -28.66 6.75 -19.45
C GLU A 246 -27.56 7.58 -20.15
N GLU A 247 -27.66 8.92 -20.12
CA GLU A 247 -26.64 9.80 -20.68
C GLU A 247 -25.34 9.77 -19.86
N GLU A 248 -25.43 9.85 -18.54
CA GLU A 248 -24.26 9.77 -17.66
C GLU A 248 -23.60 8.39 -17.74
N LYS A 249 -24.42 7.31 -17.79
CA LYS A 249 -23.91 5.95 -18.02
C LYS A 249 -23.17 5.84 -19.35
N TYR A 250 -23.69 6.47 -20.41
CA TYR A 250 -23.02 6.53 -21.71
C TYR A 250 -21.65 7.22 -21.62
N LYS A 251 -21.55 8.34 -20.90
CA LYS A 251 -20.28 9.05 -20.69
C LYS A 251 -19.26 8.19 -19.93
N LEU A 252 -19.69 7.51 -18.87
CA LEU A 252 -18.84 6.58 -18.11
C LEU A 252 -18.38 5.39 -18.96
N ASP A 253 -19.30 4.79 -19.73
CA ASP A 253 -19.00 3.68 -20.64
C ASP A 253 -17.97 4.09 -21.69
N GLN A 254 -18.19 5.20 -22.38
CA GLN A 254 -17.28 5.66 -23.44
C GLN A 254 -15.91 6.10 -22.91
N TYR A 255 -15.84 6.63 -21.68
CA TYR A 255 -14.58 6.91 -21.03
C TYR A 255 -13.76 5.63 -20.82
N VAL A 256 -14.36 4.60 -20.20
CA VAL A 256 -13.67 3.32 -19.92
C VAL A 256 -13.33 2.56 -21.21
N VAL A 257 -14.28 2.44 -22.13
CA VAL A 257 -14.07 1.81 -23.44
C VAL A 257 -13.02 2.58 -24.24
N GLY A 258 -12.93 3.90 -24.05
CA GLY A 258 -11.92 4.75 -24.64
C GLY A 258 -10.49 4.53 -24.13
N GLY A 259 -10.29 3.66 -23.14
CA GLY A 259 -9.00 3.44 -22.47
C GLY A 259 -8.83 4.24 -21.16
N GLY A 260 -9.89 4.90 -20.71
CA GLY A 260 -9.94 5.61 -19.45
C GLY A 260 -9.83 4.67 -18.24
N LYS A 261 -9.40 5.23 -17.11
CA LYS A 261 -9.23 4.48 -15.86
C LYS A 261 -10.21 4.98 -14.82
N ALA A 262 -11.02 4.08 -14.25
CA ALA A 262 -12.08 4.48 -13.35
C ALA A 262 -12.06 3.69 -12.03
N LEU A 263 -12.28 4.38 -10.92
CA LEU A 263 -12.49 3.78 -9.60
C LEU A 263 -13.93 4.04 -9.16
N PHE A 264 -14.64 2.99 -8.80
CA PHE A 264 -16.01 3.04 -8.30
C PHE A 264 -16.05 2.60 -6.85
N PHE A 265 -16.51 3.49 -5.97
CA PHE A 265 -16.81 3.19 -4.57
C PHE A 265 -18.33 3.26 -4.41
N VAL A 266 -19.00 2.10 -4.46
CA VAL A 266 -20.46 1.99 -4.60
C VAL A 266 -21.03 1.04 -3.57
N ASP A 267 -22.21 1.35 -3.04
CA ASP A 267 -22.92 0.45 -2.13
C ASP A 267 -23.96 -0.37 -2.88
N GLY A 268 -24.10 -1.64 -2.51
CA GLY A 268 -25.22 -2.47 -2.97
C GLY A 268 -26.49 -2.27 -2.14
N ALA A 269 -26.37 -1.75 -0.93
CA ALA A 269 -27.48 -1.52 -0.02
C ALA A 269 -27.32 -0.19 0.72
N ARG A 270 -28.40 0.58 0.81
CA ARG A 270 -28.44 1.76 1.69
C ARG A 270 -28.81 1.32 3.10
N VAL A 271 -28.18 1.92 4.10
CA VAL A 271 -28.46 1.65 5.50
C VAL A 271 -28.82 2.96 6.19
N ASP A 272 -30.11 3.13 6.48
CA ASP A 272 -30.63 4.33 7.12
C ASP A 272 -30.97 4.03 8.59
N SER A 273 -30.71 4.99 9.49
CA SER A 273 -31.16 4.89 10.88
C SER A 273 -32.68 5.08 10.94
N VAL A 274 -33.41 4.07 11.40
CA VAL A 274 -34.89 4.11 11.44
C VAL A 274 -35.42 4.31 12.86
N SER A 275 -34.62 4.05 13.90
CA SER A 275 -34.97 4.31 15.29
C SER A 275 -33.73 4.34 16.19
N LEU A 276 -33.93 4.49 17.51
CA LEU A 276 -32.88 4.29 18.52
C LEU A 276 -32.38 2.84 18.61
N ASP A 277 -33.15 1.88 18.10
CA ASP A 277 -32.90 0.43 18.28
C ASP A 277 -32.12 -0.23 17.14
N GLY A 278 -31.99 0.45 15.99
CA GLY A 278 -31.23 -0.09 14.86
C GLY A 278 -31.36 0.68 13.56
N ASN A 279 -30.65 0.17 12.56
CA ASN A 279 -30.69 0.67 11.20
C ASN A 279 -31.50 -0.28 10.32
N TYR A 280 -32.00 0.23 9.19
CA TYR A 280 -32.73 -0.57 8.21
C TYR A 280 -31.96 -0.55 6.88
N ALA A 281 -31.62 -1.74 6.40
CA ALA A 281 -30.91 -1.94 5.15
C ALA A 281 -31.89 -2.20 4.01
N GLN A 282 -31.76 -1.48 2.91
CA GLN A 282 -32.58 -1.63 1.70
C GLN A 282 -31.70 -1.76 0.47
N PRO A 283 -32.14 -2.50 -0.57
CA PRO A 283 -31.42 -2.53 -1.85
C PRO A 283 -31.22 -1.12 -2.39
N LEU A 284 -30.01 -0.82 -2.88
CA LEU A 284 -29.71 0.44 -3.55
C LEU A 284 -29.55 0.18 -5.05
N ASP A 285 -30.44 0.73 -5.86
CA ASP A 285 -30.31 0.69 -7.32
C ASP A 285 -29.76 2.02 -7.83
N LEU A 286 -28.53 1.95 -8.34
CA LEU A 286 -27.82 3.09 -8.93
C LEU A 286 -27.97 3.16 -10.45
N ASN A 287 -28.72 2.23 -11.06
CA ASN A 287 -28.80 2.02 -12.51
C ASN A 287 -27.43 1.64 -13.15
N LEU A 288 -26.39 1.31 -12.38
CA LEU A 288 -25.07 0.90 -12.89
C LEU A 288 -24.90 -0.61 -13.05
N GLY A 289 -25.90 -1.40 -12.63
CA GLY A 289 -25.81 -2.86 -12.57
C GLY A 289 -25.61 -3.52 -13.93
N ASP A 290 -26.25 -3.01 -14.99
CA ASP A 290 -26.10 -3.49 -16.37
C ASP A 290 -24.72 -3.18 -16.95
N LEU A 291 -24.17 -2.00 -16.65
CA LEU A 291 -22.82 -1.59 -17.02
C LEU A 291 -21.78 -2.50 -16.38
N PHE A 292 -21.87 -2.71 -15.06
CA PHE A 292 -20.99 -3.62 -14.32
C PHE A 292 -21.10 -5.05 -14.81
N PHE A 293 -22.32 -5.51 -15.12
CA PHE A 293 -22.56 -6.85 -15.67
C PHE A 293 -21.88 -7.02 -17.03
N LYS A 294 -21.97 -6.00 -17.91
CA LYS A 294 -21.28 -5.99 -19.21
C LYS A 294 -19.75 -6.05 -19.05
N TRP A 295 -19.22 -5.41 -18.01
CA TRP A 295 -17.79 -5.47 -17.65
C TRP A 295 -17.41 -6.77 -16.90
N GLY A 296 -18.37 -7.65 -16.64
CA GLY A 296 -18.14 -9.00 -16.13
C GLY A 296 -18.20 -9.14 -14.61
N ILE A 297 -18.85 -8.23 -13.90
CA ILE A 297 -19.09 -8.34 -12.46
C ILE A 297 -20.56 -8.05 -12.09
N ARG A 298 -21.00 -8.54 -10.95
CA ARG A 298 -22.32 -8.24 -10.38
C ARG A 298 -22.13 -7.73 -8.95
N LEU A 299 -22.59 -6.51 -8.71
CA LEU A 299 -22.74 -5.99 -7.35
C LEU A 299 -24.04 -6.54 -6.76
N ASN A 300 -23.96 -7.26 -5.65
CA ASN A 300 -25.15 -7.77 -4.95
C ASN A 300 -25.71 -6.72 -4.01
N THR A 301 -27.02 -6.76 -3.78
CA THR A 301 -27.73 -5.87 -2.85
C THR A 301 -27.86 -6.50 -1.46
N ASN A 302 -26.81 -7.15 -0.97
CA ASN A 302 -26.78 -7.82 0.33
C ASN A 302 -25.81 -7.13 1.28
N LEU A 303 -25.87 -7.48 2.57
CA LEU A 303 -24.86 -7.10 3.55
C LEU A 303 -24.02 -8.33 3.93
N VAL A 304 -22.73 -8.13 4.08
CA VAL A 304 -21.79 -9.16 4.54
C VAL A 304 -21.43 -8.90 5.99
N LYS A 305 -21.74 -9.87 6.85
CA LYS A 305 -21.21 -9.94 8.21
C LYS A 305 -19.91 -10.72 8.19
N ASP A 306 -18.90 -10.22 8.91
CA ASP A 306 -17.63 -10.90 9.12
C ASP A 306 -17.32 -10.99 10.62
N LEU A 307 -16.70 -12.09 11.05
CA LEU A 307 -16.15 -12.20 12.41
C LEU A 307 -14.94 -11.29 12.61
N ASN A 308 -14.15 -11.05 11.55
CA ASN A 308 -13.10 -10.06 11.56
C ASN A 308 -13.70 -8.67 11.30
N CYS A 309 -14.02 -7.95 12.37
CA CYS A 309 -14.81 -6.73 12.30
C CYS A 309 -14.34 -5.66 13.28
N ALA A 310 -14.73 -4.42 13.01
CA ALA A 310 -14.48 -3.29 13.89
C ALA A 310 -15.41 -3.32 15.12
N GLN A 311 -15.09 -2.47 16.09
CA GLN A 311 -15.89 -2.32 17.31
C GLN A 311 -16.70 -1.02 17.27
N ILE A 312 -17.89 -1.04 17.86
CA ILE A 312 -18.70 0.15 18.11
C ILE A 312 -18.96 0.30 19.61
N LEU A 313 -19.11 1.53 20.08
CA LEU A 313 -19.46 1.80 21.47
C LEU A 313 -20.97 1.65 21.64
N LEU A 314 -21.39 0.72 22.50
CA LEU A 314 -22.79 0.54 22.87
C LEU A 314 -22.98 0.74 24.36
N ASN A 315 -24.09 1.37 24.74
CA ASN A 315 -24.54 1.38 26.12
C ASN A 315 -25.04 -0.04 26.47
N VAL A 316 -24.44 -0.72 27.44
CA VAL A 316 -24.79 -2.09 27.88
C VAL A 316 -25.65 -2.12 29.14
N GLY A 317 -26.06 -0.96 29.65
CA GLY A 317 -26.84 -0.82 30.88
C GLY A 317 -26.36 0.40 31.65
N ASN A 318 -26.90 0.66 32.84
CA ASN A 318 -26.43 1.77 33.67
C ASN A 318 -25.71 1.22 34.91
N VAL A 319 -24.57 1.81 35.27
CA VAL A 319 -23.92 1.59 36.58
C VAL A 319 -24.30 2.79 37.45
N GLY A 320 -25.32 2.61 38.29
CA GLY A 320 -25.99 3.73 38.95
C GLY A 320 -26.72 4.62 37.94
N ASP A 321 -26.48 5.93 37.99
CA ASP A 321 -27.06 6.91 37.05
C ASP A 321 -26.26 7.10 35.75
N ASN A 322 -25.07 6.49 35.63
CA ASN A 322 -24.23 6.65 34.44
C ASN A 322 -24.40 5.47 33.48
N PRO A 323 -24.57 5.73 32.16
CA PRO A 323 -24.59 4.67 31.15
C PRO A 323 -23.22 3.99 31.06
N ALA A 324 -23.22 2.66 31.15
CA ALA A 324 -22.06 1.81 30.98
C ALA A 324 -21.82 1.59 29.48
N ILE A 325 -20.93 2.38 28.90
CA ILE A 325 -20.57 2.26 27.49
C ILE A 325 -19.39 1.32 27.34
N GLN A 326 -19.55 0.27 26.54
CA GLN A 326 -18.50 -0.71 26.26
C GLN A 326 -18.30 -0.91 24.75
N PRO A 327 -17.06 -1.14 24.28
CA PRO A 327 -16.79 -1.50 22.90
C PRO A 327 -17.28 -2.92 22.63
N MET A 328 -18.13 -3.07 21.62
CA MET A 328 -18.70 -4.34 21.19
C MET A 328 -18.36 -4.63 19.73
N PRO A 329 -18.06 -5.89 19.35
CA PRO A 329 -17.75 -6.24 17.97
C PRO A 329 -18.98 -6.04 17.07
N TRP A 330 -18.80 -5.31 15.97
CA TRP A 330 -19.85 -5.00 15.02
C TRP A 330 -19.60 -5.66 13.68
N ARG A 331 -20.16 -6.87 13.51
CA ARG A 331 -19.91 -7.72 12.33
C ARG A 331 -20.28 -7.10 10.99
N PHE A 332 -21.16 -6.09 10.98
CA PHE A 332 -21.52 -5.35 9.77
C PHE A 332 -20.44 -4.37 9.30
N PHE A 333 -19.38 -4.16 10.09
CA PHE A 333 -18.18 -3.42 9.68
C PHE A 333 -16.97 -4.36 9.54
N PRO A 334 -16.90 -5.16 8.46
CA PRO A 334 -15.74 -6.02 8.21
C PRO A 334 -14.43 -5.23 8.15
N LEU A 335 -13.38 -5.82 8.72
CA LEU A 335 -12.01 -5.37 8.54
C LEU A 335 -11.34 -6.30 7.53
N LEU A 336 -11.06 -5.78 6.34
CA LEU A 336 -10.50 -6.60 5.26
C LEU A 336 -8.98 -6.65 5.41
N ASN A 337 -8.46 -7.85 5.69
CA ASN A 337 -7.03 -8.14 5.77
C ASN A 337 -6.61 -9.29 4.84
N ASN A 338 -7.55 -9.82 4.06
CA ASN A 338 -7.31 -10.82 3.04
C ASN A 338 -7.24 -10.11 1.69
N PHE A 339 -6.03 -9.99 1.16
CA PHE A 339 -5.76 -9.22 -0.04
C PHE A 339 -5.34 -10.13 -1.20
N GLY A 340 -5.75 -9.76 -2.41
CA GLY A 340 -5.25 -10.41 -3.61
C GLY A 340 -3.77 -10.12 -3.85
N LYS A 341 -3.13 -10.98 -4.65
CA LYS A 341 -1.74 -10.80 -5.09
C LYS A 341 -1.68 -9.72 -6.16
N HIS A 342 -1.56 -8.46 -5.74
CA HIS A 342 -1.46 -7.30 -6.63
C HIS A 342 -0.64 -6.18 -5.98
N THR A 343 -0.02 -5.32 -6.79
CA THR A 343 0.82 -4.20 -6.29
C THR A 343 0.00 -3.15 -5.53
N THR A 344 -1.27 -2.95 -5.91
CA THR A 344 -2.23 -2.04 -5.23
C THR A 344 -2.49 -2.42 -3.77
N THR A 345 -2.50 -3.72 -3.47
CA THR A 345 -2.86 -4.26 -2.15
C THR A 345 -1.65 -4.75 -1.35
N ARG A 346 -0.44 -4.58 -1.90
CA ARG A 346 0.81 -4.95 -1.25
C ARG A 346 1.07 -4.09 -0.02
N ASN A 347 1.49 -4.71 1.08
CA ASN A 347 1.88 -4.06 2.34
C ASN A 347 0.81 -3.10 2.89
N LEU A 348 -0.45 -3.35 2.51
CA LEU A 348 -1.59 -2.57 2.92
C LEU A 348 -1.98 -2.95 4.34
N ASN A 349 -2.28 -1.95 5.17
CA ASN A 349 -2.93 -2.20 6.45
C ASN A 349 -4.36 -2.70 6.24
N ALA A 350 -4.99 -3.29 7.25
CA ALA A 350 -6.39 -3.71 7.15
C ALA A 350 -7.26 -2.55 6.62
N VAL A 351 -8.18 -2.84 5.70
CA VAL A 351 -9.09 -1.85 5.12
C VAL A 351 -10.41 -1.88 5.87
N TYR A 352 -10.81 -0.73 6.36
CA TYR A 352 -12.03 -0.57 7.14
C TYR A 352 -13.23 -0.39 6.23
N THR A 353 -14.23 -1.27 6.37
CA THR A 353 -15.47 -1.20 5.60
C THR A 353 -16.70 -1.03 6.49
N ARG A 354 -17.78 -0.47 5.96
CA ARG A 354 -19.06 -0.28 6.66
C ARG A 354 -20.20 -0.76 5.77
N PHE A 355 -20.99 -1.70 6.27
CA PHE A 355 -22.14 -2.25 5.54
C PHE A 355 -21.78 -2.80 4.14
N LEU A 356 -20.65 -3.49 4.08
CA LEU A 356 -20.09 -4.08 2.87
C LEU A 356 -21.10 -4.97 2.13
N SER A 357 -21.25 -4.76 0.83
CA SER A 357 -21.95 -5.67 -0.08
C SER A 357 -20.99 -6.66 -0.74
N SER A 358 -21.49 -7.78 -1.26
CA SER A 358 -20.64 -8.75 -1.99
C SER A 358 -20.61 -8.51 -3.50
N ILE A 359 -19.48 -8.82 -4.13
CA ILE A 359 -19.32 -8.82 -5.59
C ILE A 359 -19.20 -10.26 -6.08
N ASP A 360 -19.91 -10.59 -7.16
CA ASP A 360 -19.69 -11.82 -7.93
C ASP A 360 -19.04 -11.52 -9.27
N THR A 361 -18.18 -12.43 -9.75
CA THR A 361 -17.64 -12.34 -11.11
C THR A 361 -18.53 -13.13 -12.07
N VAL A 362 -18.78 -12.58 -13.26
CA VAL A 362 -19.72 -13.14 -14.25
C VAL A 362 -18.95 -13.64 -15.49
N GLY A 363 -19.26 -14.84 -15.98
CA GLY A 363 -18.67 -15.35 -17.23
C GLY A 363 -19.08 -14.55 -18.48
N GLY A 364 -18.33 -14.66 -19.58
CA GLY A 364 -18.70 -14.08 -20.89
C GLY A 364 -17.94 -12.81 -21.30
N ALA A 365 -17.28 -12.13 -20.36
CA ALA A 365 -16.32 -11.06 -20.65
C ALA A 365 -14.89 -11.61 -20.71
N ASN A 366 -14.64 -12.56 -21.62
CA ASN A 366 -13.38 -13.31 -21.67
C ASN A 366 -12.15 -12.44 -22.02
N SER A 367 -12.37 -11.24 -22.54
CA SER A 367 -11.34 -10.24 -22.84
C SER A 367 -10.96 -9.36 -21.65
N ILE A 368 -11.59 -9.56 -20.48
CA ILE A 368 -11.36 -8.80 -19.26
C ILE A 368 -10.75 -9.72 -18.21
N MET A 369 -9.51 -9.42 -17.82
CA MET A 369 -8.85 -10.01 -16.66
C MET A 369 -9.45 -9.43 -15.38
N LYS A 370 -9.77 -10.30 -14.43
CA LYS A 370 -10.43 -9.95 -13.16
C LYS A 370 -9.52 -10.34 -12.02
N THR A 371 -8.92 -9.35 -11.39
CA THR A 371 -7.99 -9.55 -10.29
C THR A 371 -8.70 -9.18 -8.99
N PRO A 372 -8.98 -10.13 -8.09
CA PRO A 372 -9.56 -9.80 -6.79
C PRO A 372 -8.54 -8.97 -6.00
N LEU A 373 -8.98 -7.87 -5.38
CA LEU A 373 -8.13 -6.99 -4.60
C LEU A 373 -8.45 -7.10 -3.10
N LEU A 374 -9.70 -6.84 -2.74
CA LEU A 374 -10.16 -6.81 -1.36
C LEU A 374 -11.11 -7.98 -1.13
N MET A 375 -10.84 -8.79 -0.11
CA MET A 375 -11.65 -9.94 0.25
C MET A 375 -11.90 -9.99 1.75
N THR A 376 -13.02 -10.59 2.13
CA THR A 376 -13.37 -10.84 3.53
C THR A 376 -12.57 -12.02 4.10
N SER A 377 -12.73 -12.26 5.40
CA SER A 377 -12.29 -13.50 6.01
C SER A 377 -13.11 -14.70 5.47
N PRO A 378 -12.68 -15.96 5.72
CA PRO A 378 -13.47 -17.13 5.37
C PRO A 378 -14.73 -17.31 6.25
N TYR A 379 -14.83 -16.57 7.36
CA TYR A 379 -15.89 -16.70 8.35
C TYR A 379 -16.94 -15.59 8.17
N THR A 380 -17.75 -15.70 7.11
CA THR A 380 -18.79 -14.70 6.80
C THR A 380 -20.21 -15.24 6.80
N GLN A 381 -21.16 -14.34 6.99
CA GLN A 381 -22.59 -14.56 6.84
C GLN A 381 -23.18 -13.51 5.89
N ILE A 382 -23.96 -13.94 4.90
CA ILE A 382 -24.70 -13.03 4.01
C ILE A 382 -26.07 -12.71 4.64
N VAL A 383 -26.44 -11.44 4.62
CA VAL A 383 -27.78 -10.94 4.98
C VAL A 383 -28.41 -10.29 3.76
N ASN A 384 -29.47 -10.89 3.22
CA ASN A 384 -30.18 -10.31 2.09
C ASN A 384 -31.04 -9.13 2.54
N THR A 385 -31.07 -8.07 1.73
CA THR A 385 -31.93 -6.91 1.99
C THR A 385 -33.33 -7.11 1.36
N PRO A 386 -34.38 -6.47 1.90
CA PRO A 386 -34.38 -5.58 3.06
C PRO A 386 -34.18 -6.32 4.40
N ALA A 387 -33.43 -5.72 5.32
CA ALA A 387 -33.12 -6.33 6.62
C ALA A 387 -33.00 -5.29 7.74
N LEU A 388 -33.43 -5.67 8.95
CA LEU A 388 -33.20 -4.89 10.15
C LEU A 388 -31.80 -5.17 10.70
N VAL A 389 -31.02 -4.12 10.89
CA VAL A 389 -29.68 -4.13 11.46
C VAL A 389 -29.75 -3.58 12.89
N GLY A 390 -30.16 -4.44 13.83
CA GLY A 390 -30.34 -4.07 15.23
C GLY A 390 -29.04 -4.09 16.04
N TYR A 391 -28.86 -3.12 16.94
CA TYR A 391 -27.66 -3.05 17.80
C TYR A 391 -27.53 -4.21 18.77
N ASN A 392 -28.65 -4.86 19.12
CA ASN A 392 -28.66 -6.06 19.96
C ASN A 392 -27.90 -7.24 19.32
N GLU A 393 -27.72 -7.26 18.00
CA GLU A 393 -26.91 -8.29 17.32
C GLU A 393 -25.44 -8.26 17.76
N ALA A 394 -24.91 -7.09 18.14
CA ALA A 394 -23.54 -6.96 18.65
C ALA A 394 -23.33 -7.70 19.97
N ARG A 395 -24.41 -7.82 20.77
CA ARG A 395 -24.39 -8.40 22.11
C ARG A 395 -24.56 -9.92 22.11
N LYS A 396 -24.98 -10.51 20.97
CA LYS A 396 -25.16 -11.95 20.84
C LYS A 396 -23.84 -12.61 20.46
N ASP A 397 -23.49 -13.71 21.12
CA ASP A 397 -22.35 -14.52 20.69
C ASP A 397 -22.60 -15.12 19.30
N PRO A 398 -21.61 -15.08 18.39
CA PRO A 398 -21.79 -15.56 17.04
C PRO A 398 -21.82 -17.09 17.06
N GLN A 399 -22.83 -17.69 16.44
CA GLN A 399 -22.87 -19.13 16.24
C GLN A 399 -21.96 -19.51 15.05
N PRO A 400 -20.94 -20.36 15.23
CA PRO A 400 -20.04 -20.75 14.13
C PRO A 400 -20.75 -21.43 12.94
N SER A 401 -21.96 -21.95 13.14
CA SER A 401 -22.82 -22.48 12.06
C SER A 401 -23.20 -21.43 11.03
N ASP A 402 -23.36 -20.17 11.45
CA ASP A 402 -23.94 -19.11 10.63
C ASP A 402 -22.88 -18.45 9.72
N TYR A 403 -21.61 -18.56 10.10
CA TYR A 403 -20.46 -17.94 9.43
C TYR A 403 -19.75 -18.91 8.48
N ARG A 404 -20.52 -19.57 7.61
CA ARG A 404 -20.04 -20.58 6.65
C ARG A 404 -20.12 -20.15 5.20
N SER A 405 -20.37 -18.87 4.94
CA SER A 405 -20.54 -18.36 3.57
C SER A 405 -19.23 -18.25 2.79
N GLY A 406 -18.07 -18.50 3.43
CA GLY A 406 -16.76 -18.47 2.80
C GLY A 406 -16.23 -17.05 2.57
N VAL A 407 -15.20 -16.94 1.73
CA VAL A 407 -14.62 -15.65 1.35
C VAL A 407 -15.54 -14.92 0.37
N LYS A 408 -15.76 -13.63 0.60
CA LYS A 408 -16.52 -12.73 -0.28
C LYS A 408 -15.60 -11.66 -0.86
N LEU A 409 -15.85 -11.35 -2.13
CA LEU A 409 -15.12 -10.32 -2.86
C LEU A 409 -15.75 -8.96 -2.54
N ALA A 410 -14.92 -8.02 -2.11
CA ALA A 410 -15.28 -6.65 -1.75
C ALA A 410 -14.74 -5.62 -2.74
N GLY A 411 -13.64 -5.94 -3.42
CA GLY A 411 -13.02 -5.05 -4.39
C GLY A 411 -12.32 -5.85 -5.48
N VAL A 412 -12.51 -5.44 -6.74
CA VAL A 412 -11.96 -6.14 -7.92
C VAL A 412 -11.41 -5.16 -8.94
N LEU A 413 -10.27 -5.50 -9.53
CA LEU A 413 -9.66 -4.82 -10.65
C LEU A 413 -10.02 -5.56 -11.95
N LEU A 414 -10.48 -4.80 -12.94
CA LEU A 414 -10.85 -5.24 -14.28
C LEU A 414 -9.91 -4.59 -15.28
N GLU A 415 -9.18 -5.39 -16.06
CA GLU A 415 -8.24 -4.92 -17.07
C GLU A 415 -8.44 -5.65 -18.39
N GLY A 416 -8.35 -4.94 -19.50
CA GLY A 416 -8.35 -5.57 -20.82
C GLY A 416 -9.16 -4.80 -21.85
N SER A 417 -9.94 -5.54 -22.64
CA SER A 417 -10.78 -4.98 -23.70
C SER A 417 -12.23 -4.89 -23.25
N PHE A 418 -12.74 -3.66 -23.14
CA PHE A 418 -14.11 -3.37 -22.71
C PHE A 418 -15.01 -3.23 -23.93
N ASN A 419 -16.18 -3.86 -23.86
CA ASN A 419 -17.24 -3.73 -24.86
C ASN A 419 -18.31 -2.78 -24.34
N SER A 420 -18.68 -1.81 -25.16
CA SER A 420 -19.69 -0.82 -24.80
C SER A 420 -21.05 -1.48 -24.53
N LEU A 421 -21.73 -1.03 -23.48
CA LEU A 421 -23.12 -1.39 -23.19
C LEU A 421 -24.08 -0.89 -24.29
N PHE A 422 -23.74 0.22 -24.93
CA PHE A 422 -24.57 0.91 -25.92
C PHE A 422 -24.34 0.42 -27.36
N GLN A 423 -23.58 -0.66 -27.52
CA GLN A 423 -23.45 -1.34 -28.80
C GLN A 423 -24.85 -1.66 -29.35
N ASN A 424 -25.09 -1.31 -30.62
CA ASN A 424 -26.37 -1.47 -31.32
C ASN A 424 -27.55 -0.63 -30.76
N ARG A 425 -27.31 0.33 -29.87
CA ARG A 425 -28.33 1.29 -29.38
C ARG A 425 -28.25 2.67 -30.03
N ILE A 426 -27.17 2.97 -30.75
CA ILE A 426 -26.99 4.25 -31.46
C ILE A 426 -27.70 4.19 -32.82
N LEU A 427 -28.60 5.14 -33.05
CA LEU A 427 -29.36 5.25 -34.29
C LEU A 427 -28.50 5.85 -35.42
N PRO A 428 -28.70 5.45 -36.69
CA PRO A 428 -28.07 6.10 -37.83
C PRO A 428 -28.48 7.60 -37.88
N GLY A 429 -27.52 8.51 -37.68
CA GLY A 429 -27.73 9.97 -37.71
C GLY A 429 -27.48 10.71 -36.38
N ASP A 430 -27.17 9.99 -35.30
CA ASP A 430 -26.80 10.61 -34.02
C ASP A 430 -25.39 11.26 -34.09
N PRO A 431 -25.20 12.53 -33.66
CA PRO A 431 -23.88 13.16 -33.58
C PRO A 431 -22.85 12.34 -32.77
N ARG A 432 -23.32 11.56 -31.79
CA ARG A 432 -22.49 10.67 -30.97
C ARG A 432 -21.90 9.51 -31.76
N ALA A 433 -22.51 9.11 -32.87
CA ALA A 433 -22.04 8.01 -33.71
C ALA A 433 -20.64 8.27 -34.29
N ALA A 434 -20.25 9.53 -34.47
CA ALA A 434 -18.95 9.90 -35.02
C ALA A 434 -17.77 9.63 -34.06
N LYS A 435 -18.01 9.67 -32.74
CA LYS A 435 -16.98 9.46 -31.70
C LYS A 435 -17.16 8.16 -30.91
N PHE A 436 -18.23 7.42 -31.18
CA PHE A 436 -18.56 6.21 -30.44
C PHE A 436 -17.56 5.09 -30.66
N LYS A 437 -17.10 4.49 -29.56
CA LYS A 437 -16.26 3.30 -29.55
C LYS A 437 -17.08 2.10 -29.11
N VAL A 438 -17.18 1.11 -29.99
CA VAL A 438 -17.87 -0.18 -29.72
C VAL A 438 -17.05 -1.02 -28.74
N GLN A 439 -15.73 -1.04 -28.95
CA GLN A 439 -14.78 -1.80 -28.17
C GLN A 439 -13.48 -0.99 -28.07
N GLY A 440 -12.77 -1.11 -26.96
CA GLY A 440 -11.44 -0.53 -26.83
C GLY A 440 -10.59 -1.25 -25.80
N ASN A 441 -9.28 -1.10 -25.98
CA ASN A 441 -8.26 -1.78 -25.20
C ASN A 441 -7.62 -0.83 -24.21
N GLY A 442 -7.15 -1.38 -23.08
CA GLY A 442 -6.36 -0.64 -22.11
C GLY A 442 -7.18 0.12 -21.07
N GLY A 443 -8.51 -0.04 -21.07
CA GLY A 443 -9.35 0.40 -19.96
C GLY A 443 -8.97 -0.34 -18.67
N LYS A 444 -9.08 0.35 -17.55
CA LYS A 444 -8.87 -0.23 -16.22
C LYS A 444 -9.97 0.24 -15.28
N VAL A 445 -10.62 -0.68 -14.59
CA VAL A 445 -11.70 -0.35 -13.66
C VAL A 445 -11.50 -1.05 -12.33
N ILE A 446 -11.49 -0.30 -11.23
CA ILE A 446 -11.58 -0.86 -9.88
C ILE A 446 -12.99 -0.61 -9.37
N ILE A 447 -13.64 -1.64 -8.85
CA ILE A 447 -14.97 -1.55 -8.28
C ILE A 447 -14.89 -2.09 -6.85
N CYS A 448 -15.26 -1.24 -5.89
CA CYS A 448 -15.38 -1.57 -4.47
C CYS A 448 -16.85 -1.52 -4.07
N SER A 449 -17.33 -2.55 -3.40
CA SER A 449 -18.73 -2.73 -2.96
C SER A 449 -19.05 -2.09 -1.60
N ASP A 450 -18.24 -1.11 -1.23
CA ASP A 450 -18.45 -0.24 -0.07
C ASP A 450 -18.00 1.18 -0.45
N GLY A 451 -18.95 2.09 -0.51
CA GLY A 451 -18.74 3.51 -0.73
C GLY A 451 -18.20 4.24 0.50
N ASP A 452 -18.41 3.72 1.72
CA ASP A 452 -17.87 4.31 2.96
C ASP A 452 -16.35 4.10 3.14
N LEU A 453 -15.72 3.28 2.29
CA LEU A 453 -14.26 3.08 2.28
C LEU A 453 -13.51 4.41 2.14
N ILE A 454 -14.06 5.34 1.37
CA ILE A 454 -13.49 6.66 1.07
C ILE A 454 -14.03 7.79 1.96
N VAL A 455 -14.92 7.49 2.90
CA VAL A 455 -15.60 8.49 3.73
C VAL A 455 -14.92 8.61 5.08
N ASN A 456 -14.35 9.79 5.35
CA ASN A 456 -13.77 10.08 6.65
C ASN A 456 -14.84 10.40 7.71
N ASP A 457 -14.47 10.18 8.97
CA ASP A 457 -15.31 10.56 10.10
C ASP A 457 -15.11 12.05 10.43
N TYR A 458 -16.02 12.64 11.21
CA TYR A 458 -16.01 14.05 11.55
C TYR A 458 -16.06 14.26 13.06
N ASP A 459 -15.10 15.02 13.59
CA ASP A 459 -15.14 15.40 15.00
C ASP A 459 -15.98 16.67 15.16
N TYR A 460 -17.25 16.48 15.53
CA TYR A 460 -18.18 17.58 15.82
C TYR A 460 -17.75 18.47 17.00
N LYS A 461 -16.91 17.97 17.92
CA LYS A 461 -16.45 18.79 19.06
C LYS A 461 -15.38 19.80 18.64
N ARG A 462 -14.49 19.37 17.76
CA ARG A 462 -13.39 20.20 17.23
C ARG A 462 -13.74 20.87 15.90
N ASN A 463 -14.91 20.55 15.35
CA ASN A 463 -15.37 20.97 14.04
C ASN A 463 -14.32 20.71 12.94
N ALA A 464 -13.72 19.52 12.96
CA ALA A 464 -12.63 19.14 12.08
C ALA A 464 -12.82 17.71 11.52
N PRO A 465 -12.47 17.46 10.25
CA PRO A 465 -12.46 16.12 9.69
C PRO A 465 -11.38 15.28 10.38
N LEU A 466 -11.70 14.00 10.62
CA LEU A 466 -10.72 13.02 11.06
C LEU A 466 -9.99 12.41 9.85
N PRO A 467 -8.78 11.85 10.03
CA PRO A 467 -8.10 11.16 8.95
C PRO A 467 -8.94 10.01 8.39
N LEU A 468 -8.90 9.79 7.07
CA LEU A 468 -9.56 8.67 6.42
C LEU A 468 -9.06 7.34 6.96
N GLY A 469 -9.99 6.45 7.31
CA GLY A 469 -9.68 5.16 7.93
C GLY A 469 -9.38 5.25 9.43
N TYR A 470 -9.48 6.42 10.08
CA TYR A 470 -9.35 6.52 11.53
C TYR A 470 -10.60 5.99 12.25
N ASP A 471 -10.40 5.04 13.15
CA ASP A 471 -11.44 4.55 14.05
C ASP A 471 -11.31 5.19 15.44
N ARG A 472 -12.41 5.78 15.92
CA ARG A 472 -12.47 6.48 17.20
C ARG A 472 -12.47 5.54 18.40
N VAL A 473 -12.88 4.29 18.22
CA VAL A 473 -12.97 3.31 19.30
C VAL A 473 -11.58 2.78 19.62
N THR A 474 -10.89 2.27 18.61
CA THR A 474 -9.53 1.73 18.76
C THR A 474 -8.44 2.80 18.70
N LYS A 475 -8.75 4.02 18.24
CA LYS A 475 -7.80 5.12 17.97
C LYS A 475 -6.72 4.74 16.95
N GLN A 476 -7.04 3.81 16.05
CA GLN A 476 -6.13 3.35 15.01
C GLN A 476 -6.56 3.87 13.64
N THR A 477 -5.58 4.10 12.77
CA THR A 477 -5.81 4.43 11.35
C THR A 477 -5.56 3.20 10.48
N PHE A 478 -6.58 2.83 9.72
CA PHE A 478 -6.61 1.73 8.75
C PHE A 478 -6.08 2.13 7.37
N GLY A 479 -5.86 1.16 6.49
CA GLY A 479 -5.22 1.31 5.18
C GLY A 479 -6.12 1.91 4.07
N ASN A 480 -7.26 2.49 4.41
CA ASN A 480 -8.23 3.00 3.44
C ASN A 480 -7.63 4.04 2.50
N LYS A 481 -6.94 5.03 3.05
CA LYS A 481 -6.28 6.09 2.30
C LYS A 481 -5.21 5.53 1.36
N ASP A 482 -4.34 4.68 1.92
CA ASP A 482 -3.26 4.03 1.19
C ASP A 482 -3.79 3.19 0.02
N PHE A 483 -4.90 2.46 0.21
CA PHE A 483 -5.52 1.67 -0.86
C PHE A 483 -5.91 2.55 -2.07
N VAL A 484 -6.58 3.67 -1.82
CA VAL A 484 -7.03 4.57 -2.90
C VAL A 484 -5.83 5.18 -3.61
N LEU A 485 -4.80 5.59 -2.88
CA LEU A 485 -3.57 6.14 -3.46
C LEU A 485 -2.85 5.10 -4.32
N HIS A 486 -2.67 3.88 -3.81
CA HIS A 486 -2.03 2.81 -4.58
C HIS A 486 -2.84 2.41 -5.81
N ALA A 487 -4.17 2.44 -5.70
CA ALA A 487 -5.06 2.16 -6.81
C ALA A 487 -4.92 3.24 -7.88
N LEU A 488 -4.91 4.52 -7.47
CA LEU A 488 -4.74 5.66 -8.37
C LEU A 488 -3.35 5.67 -9.02
N ASP A 489 -2.29 5.42 -8.25
CA ASP A 489 -0.93 5.28 -8.76
C ASP A 489 -0.89 4.15 -9.80
N TYR A 490 -1.39 2.95 -9.49
CA TYR A 490 -1.42 1.84 -10.46
C TYR A 490 -2.21 2.16 -11.75
N MET A 491 -3.28 2.94 -11.64
CA MET A 491 -4.13 3.34 -12.77
C MET A 491 -3.47 4.40 -13.67
N THR A 492 -2.71 5.31 -13.07
CA THR A 492 -2.14 6.49 -13.75
C THR A 492 -0.67 6.35 -14.10
N ASP A 493 0.05 5.42 -13.47
CA ASP A 493 1.48 5.23 -13.63
C ASP A 493 1.84 4.57 -14.96
N ALA A 494 2.28 5.41 -15.91
CA ALA A 494 2.82 4.97 -17.19
C ALA A 494 4.24 4.38 -17.08
N ASN A 495 4.97 4.70 -16.00
CA ASN A 495 6.40 4.38 -15.86
C ASN A 495 6.62 3.06 -15.08
N GLY A 496 5.58 2.52 -14.45
CA GLY A 496 5.63 1.26 -13.71
C GLY A 496 6.43 1.34 -12.40
N LEU A 497 6.57 2.53 -11.81
CA LEU A 497 7.17 2.73 -10.48
C LEU A 497 6.44 1.94 -9.40
N ILE A 498 5.11 1.77 -9.53
CA ILE A 498 4.30 0.93 -8.65
C ILE A 498 4.80 -0.54 -8.61
N ASN A 499 5.52 -1.00 -9.66
CA ASN A 499 6.10 -2.34 -9.69
C ASN A 499 7.27 -2.51 -8.71
N ALA A 500 7.91 -1.42 -8.26
CA ALA A 500 8.93 -1.48 -7.21
C ALA A 500 8.39 -2.14 -5.93
N ARG A 501 7.09 -1.98 -5.65
CA ARG A 501 6.41 -2.65 -4.51
C ARG A 501 6.19 -4.14 -4.71
N GLY A 502 6.25 -4.62 -5.95
CA GLY A 502 6.03 -6.02 -6.28
C GLY A 502 7.16 -6.96 -5.87
N LYS A 503 8.33 -6.41 -5.47
CA LYS A 503 9.47 -7.22 -5.02
C LYS A 503 9.14 -7.87 -3.69
N GLN A 504 8.92 -9.18 -3.73
CA GLN A 504 8.86 -9.98 -2.51
C GLN A 504 10.28 -10.21 -2.06
N ILE A 505 10.55 -9.93 -0.80
CA ILE A 505 11.81 -10.26 -0.22
C ILE A 505 11.51 -11.31 0.84
N GLU A 506 11.49 -12.57 0.41
CA GLU A 506 11.17 -13.67 1.30
C GLU A 506 12.27 -13.78 2.36
N ILE A 507 11.96 -13.26 3.53
CA ILE A 507 12.84 -13.39 4.67
C ILE A 507 12.54 -14.76 5.25
N ARG A 508 13.48 -15.67 5.04
CA ARG A 508 13.55 -16.94 5.76
C ARG A 508 13.89 -16.62 7.21
N ALA A 509 12.89 -16.14 7.96
CA ALA A 509 13.00 -15.94 9.38
C ALA A 509 13.38 -17.29 9.99
N LEU A 510 14.48 -17.29 10.74
CA LEU A 510 14.91 -18.50 11.39
C LEU A 510 13.82 -18.94 12.37
N ASP A 511 13.41 -20.20 12.28
CA ASP A 511 12.42 -20.77 13.18
C ASP A 511 12.96 -20.73 14.61
N LYS A 512 12.41 -19.80 15.41
CA LYS A 512 12.83 -19.56 16.79
C LYS A 512 12.60 -20.77 17.70
N ILE A 513 11.69 -21.67 17.33
CA ILE A 513 11.43 -22.92 18.05
C ILE A 513 12.54 -23.92 17.74
N GLN A 514 12.84 -24.15 16.46
CA GLN A 514 13.95 -25.04 16.07
C GLN A 514 15.31 -24.54 16.53
N ILE A 515 15.56 -23.22 16.52
CA ILE A 515 16.80 -22.65 17.07
C ILE A 515 16.90 -22.91 18.55
N ARG A 516 15.80 -22.80 19.30
CA ARG A 516 15.80 -23.01 20.75
C ARG A 516 16.07 -24.47 21.09
N GLU A 517 15.48 -25.39 20.36
CA GLU A 517 15.69 -26.83 20.54
C GLU A 517 17.09 -27.28 20.08
N ASN A 518 17.56 -26.82 18.92
CA ASN A 518 18.82 -27.24 18.33
C ASN A 518 19.99 -26.28 18.58
N ARG A 519 19.85 -25.35 19.54
CA ARG A 519 20.85 -24.29 19.82
C ARG A 519 22.26 -24.85 20.02
N LYS A 520 22.37 -25.93 20.79
CA LYS A 520 23.66 -26.57 21.13
C LYS A 520 24.33 -27.17 19.90
N PHE A 521 23.55 -27.76 18.99
CA PHE A 521 24.07 -28.33 17.75
C PHE A 521 24.64 -27.23 16.85
N TRP A 522 23.87 -26.17 16.60
CA TRP A 522 24.32 -25.06 15.74
C TRP A 522 25.52 -24.31 16.31
N GLN A 523 25.59 -24.14 17.64
CA GLN A 523 26.76 -23.57 18.30
C GLN A 523 27.99 -24.46 18.17
N ALA A 524 27.84 -25.78 18.40
CA ALA A 524 28.94 -26.73 18.26
C ALA A 524 29.43 -26.82 16.81
N LEU A 525 28.52 -26.81 15.83
CA LEU A 525 28.85 -26.82 14.41
C LEU A 525 29.65 -25.57 14.02
N ASN A 526 29.16 -24.37 14.34
CA ASN A 526 29.85 -23.12 13.98
C ASN A 526 31.19 -22.93 14.72
N LEU A 527 31.36 -23.52 15.90
CA LEU A 527 32.61 -23.46 16.66
C LEU A 527 33.63 -24.50 16.17
N LEU A 528 33.22 -25.75 15.98
CA LEU A 528 34.12 -26.86 15.65
C LEU A 528 34.46 -26.93 14.17
N LEU A 529 33.53 -26.56 13.28
CA LEU A 529 33.74 -26.66 11.83
C LEU A 529 34.95 -25.85 11.33
N PRO A 530 35.17 -24.58 11.73
CA PRO A 530 36.36 -23.83 11.33
C PRO A 530 37.66 -24.47 11.85
N ILE A 531 37.64 -25.00 13.08
CA ILE A 531 38.80 -25.65 13.70
C ILE A 531 39.15 -26.94 12.94
N VAL A 532 38.14 -27.73 12.57
CA VAL A 532 38.31 -28.95 11.78
C VAL A 532 38.85 -28.61 10.39
N ILE A 533 38.34 -27.57 9.72
CA ILE A 533 38.85 -27.14 8.40
C ILE A 533 40.32 -26.73 8.49
N ILE A 534 40.71 -25.96 9.51
CA ILE A 534 42.11 -25.57 9.73
C ILE A 534 42.98 -26.79 10.04
N GLY A 535 42.48 -27.72 10.85
CA GLY A 535 43.17 -28.97 11.17
C GLY A 535 43.43 -29.83 9.95
N ILE A 536 42.42 -30.01 9.08
CA ILE A 536 42.54 -30.73 7.82
C ILE A 536 43.53 -30.03 6.90
N PHE A 537 43.45 -28.71 6.76
CA PHE A 537 44.41 -27.94 5.95
C PHE A 537 45.86 -28.10 6.46
N GLY A 538 46.05 -28.07 7.78
CA GLY A 538 47.34 -28.31 8.42
C GLY A 538 47.87 -29.73 8.16
N ALA A 539 47.02 -30.74 8.29
CA ALA A 539 47.36 -32.14 8.05
C ALA A 539 47.72 -32.41 6.58
N VAL A 540 46.94 -31.87 5.64
CA VAL A 540 47.22 -31.95 4.20
C VAL A 540 48.54 -31.27 3.86
N ARG A 541 48.80 -30.08 4.41
CA ARG A 541 50.08 -29.37 4.22
C ARG A 541 51.25 -30.16 4.79
N TYR A 542 51.09 -30.77 5.96
CA TYR A 542 52.12 -31.59 6.59
C TYR A 542 52.43 -32.84 5.77
N TYR A 543 51.40 -33.55 5.30
CA TYR A 543 51.54 -34.72 4.42
C TYR A 543 52.24 -34.38 3.10
N LEU A 544 51.84 -33.28 2.44
CA LEU A 544 52.49 -32.81 1.21
C LEU A 544 53.94 -32.40 1.44
N ARG A 545 54.29 -31.88 2.63
CA ARG A 545 55.67 -31.53 2.99
C ARG A 545 56.52 -32.78 3.19
N LEU A 546 56.01 -33.80 3.88
CA LEU A 546 56.68 -35.10 4.05
C LEU A 546 56.97 -35.76 2.71
N ARG A 547 56.06 -35.67 1.74
CA ARG A 547 56.24 -36.25 0.40
C ARG A 547 57.25 -35.53 -0.50
N LYS A 548 57.57 -34.26 -0.19
CA LYS A 548 58.40 -33.39 -1.05
C LYS A 548 59.80 -33.15 -0.46
N PHE A 549 59.98 -33.38 0.84
CA PHE A 549 61.24 -33.15 1.57
C PHE A 549 61.68 -34.36 2.41
N GLY A 550 60.93 -35.45 2.40
CA GLY A 550 61.27 -36.73 3.03
C GLY A 550 61.58 -37.79 1.99
#